data_AF-A0A6N6T8F0-F1
#
_entry.id   AF-A0A6N6T8F0-F1
#
_cell.length_a   1.000
_cell.length_b   1.000
_cell.length_c   1.000
_cell.angle_alpha   90.00
_cell.angle_beta   90.00
_cell.angle_gamma   90.00
#
_symmetry.space_group_name_H-M   'P 1'
#
loop_
_entity.id
_entity.type
_entity.pdbx_description
1 polymer ?
#
loop_
_entity_poly.entity_id
_entity_poly.type
_entity_poly.pdbx_seq_one_letter_code
_entity_poly.pdbx_strand_id
1 'polypeptide(L)'
;MIKDYYHNQFRVDLTKFMPDARVPYFGHSWGSDCRYLNKIPIESRPTFLICLYFTVLVDQAMYTHYRSDYQLFAKLTQYPKFCHGLGQFQKNPRELLLVPVQKGMVDKSAMEKELPAGMELFVDEVVDFFKRYMTNINPAEFFYKLIYDSDVQIPLLIVMINPEMKDDIVVKAYESLRAAVEKKVEKKG
;
A
#
# COMPACT_ATOMS: atom_id res chain seq x y z
N MET A 1 -11.01 -13.20 4.74
CA MET A 1 -9.77 -13.14 5.56
C MET A 1 -9.14 -11.75 5.52
N ILE A 2 -8.45 -11.31 4.44
CA ILE A 2 -7.86 -9.95 4.39
C ILE A 2 -8.88 -8.82 4.54
N LYS A 3 -10.06 -8.94 3.94
CA LYS A 3 -11.17 -7.98 4.11
C LYS A 3 -11.60 -7.85 5.58
N ASP A 4 -11.85 -8.97 6.22
CA ASP A 4 -12.27 -9.00 7.63
C ASP A 4 -11.17 -8.44 8.54
N TYR A 5 -9.91 -8.77 8.25
CA TYR A 5 -8.76 -8.22 8.95
C TYR A 5 -8.68 -6.70 8.78
N TYR A 6 -8.82 -6.20 7.55
CA TYR A 6 -8.75 -4.77 7.26
C TYR A 6 -9.82 -3.98 8.02
N HIS A 7 -11.07 -4.45 8.02
CA HIS A 7 -12.18 -3.74 8.65
C HIS A 7 -12.18 -3.85 10.18
N ASN A 8 -11.69 -4.95 10.75
CA ASN A 8 -11.84 -5.22 12.18
C ASN A 8 -10.54 -5.14 12.99
N GLN A 9 -9.38 -5.42 12.39
CA GLN A 9 -8.13 -5.62 13.12
C GLN A 9 -6.99 -4.68 12.69
N PHE A 10 -6.95 -4.27 11.42
CA PHE A 10 -5.84 -3.48 10.89
C PHE A 10 -5.59 -2.20 11.67
N ARG A 11 -6.63 -1.45 12.03
CA ARG A 11 -6.47 -0.22 12.84
C ARG A 11 -5.90 -0.50 14.22
N VAL A 12 -6.36 -1.57 14.88
CA VAL A 12 -5.85 -1.98 16.19
C VAL A 12 -4.36 -2.32 16.09
N ASP A 13 -3.98 -3.10 15.08
CA ASP A 13 -2.58 -3.47 14.86
C ASP A 13 -1.72 -2.28 14.43
N LEU A 14 -2.28 -1.35 13.64
CA LEU A 14 -1.62 -0.10 13.28
C LEU A 14 -1.28 0.74 14.52
N THR A 15 -2.15 0.80 15.53
CA THR A 15 -1.83 1.49 16.79
C THR A 15 -0.73 0.79 17.61
N LYS A 16 -0.57 -0.53 17.49
CA LYS A 16 0.56 -1.24 18.10
C LYS A 16 1.87 -0.99 17.34
N PHE A 17 1.77 -0.90 16.02
CA PHE A 17 2.89 -0.63 15.12
C PHE A 17 3.36 0.83 15.21
N MET A 18 2.43 1.77 15.31
CA MET A 18 2.65 3.22 15.40
C MET A 18 1.86 3.80 16.59
N PRO A 19 2.41 3.69 17.82
CA PRO A 19 1.68 4.06 19.03
C PRO A 19 1.48 5.57 19.22
N ASP A 20 2.28 6.42 18.58
CA ASP A 20 2.07 7.87 18.61
C ASP A 20 1.27 8.36 17.39
N ALA A 21 -0.05 8.40 17.53
CA ALA A 21 -0.95 8.87 16.48
C ALA A 21 -0.77 10.35 16.11
N ARG A 22 -0.05 11.14 16.92
CA ARG A 22 0.23 12.56 16.62
C ARG A 22 1.33 12.72 15.57
N VAL A 23 2.12 11.66 15.36
CA VAL A 23 3.24 11.61 14.42
C VAL A 23 2.94 10.48 13.44
N PRO A 24 2.17 10.73 12.36
CA PRO A 24 1.80 9.68 11.41
C PRO A 24 2.99 9.25 10.52
N TYR A 25 4.22 9.63 10.87
CA TYR A 25 5.42 9.39 10.08
C TYR A 25 6.16 8.15 10.60
N PHE A 26 6.58 7.28 9.68
CA PHE A 26 7.41 6.12 9.99
C PHE A 26 8.35 5.79 8.84
N GLY A 27 9.45 5.11 9.13
CA GLY A 27 10.36 4.58 8.09
C GLY A 27 11.75 5.20 8.07
N HIS A 28 12.13 5.97 9.10
CA HIS A 28 13.47 6.54 9.28
C HIS A 28 14.55 5.46 9.17
N SER A 29 14.36 4.33 9.85
CA SER A 29 15.10 3.10 9.53
C SER A 29 14.28 1.84 9.83
N TRP A 30 14.50 0.79 9.04
CA TRP A 30 13.91 -0.53 9.28
C TRP A 30 14.34 -1.13 10.63
N GLY A 31 15.47 -0.69 11.21
CA GLY A 31 15.93 -1.11 12.53
C GLY A 31 15.31 -0.34 13.69
N SER A 32 14.95 0.94 13.49
CA SER A 32 14.42 1.82 14.54
C SER A 32 12.90 1.91 14.53
N ASP A 33 12.26 2.01 13.37
CA ASP A 33 10.84 2.41 13.28
C ASP A 33 9.94 1.20 12.99
N CYS A 34 10.46 0.24 12.22
CA CYS A 34 9.75 -1.00 11.93
C CYS A 34 9.91 -2.05 13.04
N ARG A 35 10.59 -1.69 14.14
CA ARG A 35 10.79 -2.57 15.30
C ARG A 35 9.48 -3.10 15.86
N TYR A 36 8.39 -2.34 15.72
CA TYR A 36 7.08 -2.70 16.22
C TYR A 36 6.33 -3.69 15.34
N LEU A 37 6.87 -4.10 14.18
CA LEU A 37 6.32 -5.23 13.43
C LEU A 37 6.30 -6.51 14.29
N ASN A 38 7.22 -6.63 15.25
CA ASN A 38 7.23 -7.74 16.22
C ASN A 38 6.02 -7.74 17.18
N LYS A 39 5.28 -6.63 17.30
CA LYS A 39 4.04 -6.52 18.07
C LYS A 39 2.84 -7.06 17.31
N ILE A 40 2.99 -7.32 16.01
CA ILE A 40 1.96 -7.92 15.18
C ILE A 40 2.15 -9.44 15.19
N PRO A 41 1.08 -10.22 15.46
CA PRO A 41 1.12 -11.69 15.41
C PRO A 41 1.69 -12.17 14.07
N ILE A 42 2.54 -13.19 14.10
CA ILE A 42 3.33 -13.61 12.93
C ILE A 42 2.43 -14.00 11.75
N GLU A 43 1.32 -14.64 12.05
CA GLU A 43 0.26 -15.06 11.14
C GLU A 43 -0.50 -13.88 10.51
N SER A 44 -0.54 -12.72 11.19
CA SER A 44 -1.21 -11.51 10.70
C SER A 44 -0.27 -10.58 9.93
N ARG A 45 1.05 -10.76 10.03
CA ARG A 45 2.03 -9.86 9.39
C ARG A 45 1.88 -9.74 7.87
N PRO A 46 1.62 -10.80 7.08
CA PRO A 46 1.43 -10.66 5.65
C PRO A 46 0.26 -9.71 5.33
N THR A 47 -0.89 -9.96 5.94
CA THR A 47 -2.10 -9.16 5.77
C THR A 47 -1.91 -7.73 6.28
N PHE A 48 -1.27 -7.55 7.44
CA PHE A 48 -0.92 -6.24 7.99
C PHE A 48 -0.07 -5.41 7.03
N LEU A 49 1.00 -5.99 6.48
CA LEU A 49 1.91 -5.28 5.58
C LEU A 49 1.25 -4.94 4.24
N ILE A 50 0.39 -5.80 3.71
CA ILE A 50 -0.41 -5.50 2.51
C ILE A 50 -1.36 -4.34 2.81
N CYS A 51 -2.02 -4.34 3.97
CA CYS A 51 -2.86 -3.23 4.41
C CYS A 51 -2.06 -1.92 4.57
N LEU A 52 -0.90 -1.98 5.22
CA LEU A 52 -0.04 -0.82 5.40
C LEU A 52 0.47 -0.29 4.05
N TYR A 53 0.93 -1.18 3.17
CA TYR A 53 1.38 -0.86 1.82
C TYR A 53 0.33 -0.08 1.05
N PHE A 54 -0.92 -0.54 0.99
CA PHE A 54 -1.94 0.19 0.24
C PHE A 54 -2.22 1.57 0.86
N THR A 55 -2.30 1.69 2.20
CA THR A 55 -2.62 3.00 2.82
C THR A 55 -1.56 4.05 2.47
N VAL A 56 -0.29 3.65 2.51
CA VAL A 56 0.84 4.50 2.13
C VAL A 56 0.79 4.82 0.64
N LEU A 57 0.50 3.81 -0.20
CA LEU A 57 0.42 3.97 -1.65
C LEU A 57 -0.64 5.00 -2.05
N VAL A 58 -1.83 4.98 -1.43
CA VAL A 58 -2.87 5.99 -1.67
C VAL A 58 -2.46 7.36 -1.18
N ASP A 59 -1.90 7.46 0.03
CA ASP A 59 -1.49 8.76 0.58
C ASP A 59 -0.47 9.44 -0.34
N GLN A 60 0.52 8.69 -0.81
CA GLN A 60 1.52 9.20 -1.74
C GLN A 60 0.92 9.55 -3.12
N ALA A 61 0.04 8.70 -3.67
CA ALA A 61 -0.62 9.02 -4.94
C ALA A 61 -1.52 10.27 -4.85
N MET A 62 -2.25 10.43 -3.74
CA MET A 62 -3.04 11.62 -3.47
C MET A 62 -2.15 12.86 -3.32
N TYR A 63 -1.02 12.74 -2.62
CA TYR A 63 -0.05 13.83 -2.48
C TYR A 63 0.52 14.27 -3.83
N THR A 64 0.87 13.31 -4.69
CA THR A 64 1.54 13.55 -5.98
C THR A 64 0.57 14.06 -7.04
N HIS A 65 -0.60 13.43 -7.18
CA HIS A 65 -1.49 13.66 -8.33
C HIS A 65 -2.70 14.55 -8.02
N TYR A 66 -3.08 14.68 -6.74
CA TYR A 66 -4.30 15.39 -6.31
C TYR A 66 -3.99 16.40 -5.21
N ARG A 67 -2.98 17.24 -5.46
CA ARG A 67 -2.39 18.16 -4.48
C ARG A 67 -3.41 19.12 -3.86
N SER A 68 -4.35 19.62 -4.65
CA SER A 68 -5.45 20.50 -4.22
C SER A 68 -6.35 19.86 -3.18
N ASP A 69 -6.55 18.55 -3.28
CA ASP A 69 -7.49 17.78 -2.48
C ASP A 69 -6.82 17.05 -1.31
N TYR A 70 -5.48 17.01 -1.31
CA TYR A 70 -4.69 16.25 -0.34
C TYR A 70 -4.96 16.65 1.11
N GLN A 71 -5.16 17.93 1.40
CA GLN A 71 -5.40 18.37 2.78
C GLN A 71 -6.71 17.79 3.34
N LEU A 72 -7.77 17.76 2.52
CA LEU A 72 -9.03 17.13 2.89
C LEU A 72 -8.87 15.62 3.03
N PHE A 73 -8.23 14.98 2.05
CA PHE A 73 -7.94 13.55 2.08
C PHE A 73 -7.21 13.13 3.36
N ALA A 74 -6.09 13.79 3.69
CA ALA A 74 -5.29 13.48 4.86
C ALA A 74 -6.05 13.65 6.18
N LYS A 75 -6.98 14.61 6.25
CA LYS A 75 -7.86 14.80 7.41
C LYS A 75 -8.88 13.66 7.55
N LEU A 76 -9.41 13.15 6.45
CA LEU A 76 -10.41 12.08 6.44
C LEU A 76 -9.82 10.71 6.72
N THR A 77 -8.63 10.42 6.18
CA THR A 77 -8.04 9.08 6.22
C THR A 77 -7.06 8.90 7.37
N GLN A 78 -6.32 9.96 7.72
CA GLN A 78 -5.22 9.91 8.68
C GLN A 78 -4.24 8.76 8.37
N TYR A 79 -4.03 8.46 7.09
CA TYR A 79 -3.16 7.37 6.68
C TYR A 79 -1.70 7.61 7.11
N PRO A 80 -0.99 6.51 7.45
CA PRO A 80 0.41 6.59 7.84
C PRO A 80 1.26 7.03 6.65
N LYS A 81 2.31 7.79 6.95
CA LYS A 81 3.22 8.43 6.00
C LYS A 81 4.58 7.76 6.06
N PHE A 82 4.94 7.06 4.98
CA PHE A 82 6.19 6.32 4.91
C PHE A 82 7.32 7.22 4.39
N CYS A 83 8.15 7.72 5.30
CA CYS A 83 9.16 8.72 5.00
C CYS A 83 10.37 8.63 5.93
N HIS A 84 11.47 9.26 5.51
CA HIS A 84 12.62 9.54 6.36
C HIS A 84 12.52 10.96 6.95
N GLY A 85 12.86 11.09 8.24
CA GLY A 85 12.77 12.34 8.99
C GLY A 85 11.32 12.73 9.31
N LEU A 86 11.09 14.01 9.65
CA LEU A 86 9.74 14.57 9.89
C LEU A 86 8.98 14.85 8.58
N GLY A 87 8.96 13.88 7.65
CA GLY A 87 8.24 14.00 6.37
C GLY A 87 9.04 14.62 5.21
N GLN A 88 10.35 14.80 5.36
CA GLN A 88 11.18 15.49 4.35
C GLN A 88 11.46 14.64 3.10
N PHE A 89 11.53 13.31 3.24
CA PHE A 89 11.84 12.41 2.14
C PHE A 89 10.88 11.23 2.12
N GLN A 90 10.01 11.18 1.10
CA GLN A 90 9.12 10.04 0.90
C GLN A 90 9.94 8.80 0.55
N LYS A 91 9.56 7.65 1.12
CA LYS A 91 10.19 6.37 0.81
C LYS A 91 9.34 5.60 -0.19
N ASN A 92 9.98 4.77 -1.00
CA ASN A 92 9.27 3.94 -1.95
C ASN A 92 8.40 2.89 -1.20
N PRO A 93 7.08 2.85 -1.39
CA PRO A 93 6.18 1.95 -0.66
C PRO A 93 6.52 0.46 -0.84
N ARG A 94 7.18 0.08 -1.94
CA ARG A 94 7.59 -1.31 -2.21
C ARG A 94 8.46 -1.90 -1.11
N GLU A 95 9.22 -1.06 -0.41
CA GLU A 95 10.02 -1.52 0.73
C GLU A 95 9.15 -2.18 1.81
N LEU A 96 7.89 -1.78 1.97
CA LEU A 96 6.95 -2.33 2.96
C LEU A 96 6.67 -3.81 2.76
N LEU A 97 6.81 -4.29 1.52
CA LEU A 97 6.66 -5.71 1.18
C LEU A 97 8.02 -6.39 1.07
N LEU A 98 8.97 -5.73 0.40
CA LEU A 98 10.26 -6.30 0.06
C LEU A 98 11.14 -6.56 1.29
N VAL A 99 11.31 -5.58 2.16
CA VAL A 99 12.29 -5.65 3.25
C VAL A 99 11.88 -6.68 4.32
N PRO A 100 10.61 -6.79 4.74
CA PRO A 100 10.20 -7.83 5.67
C PRO A 100 10.42 -9.25 5.14
N VAL A 101 10.21 -9.46 3.83
CA VAL A 101 10.49 -10.74 3.17
C VAL A 101 11.99 -11.03 3.15
N GLN A 102 12.82 -10.08 2.71
CA GLN A 102 14.28 -10.24 2.67
C GLN A 102 14.90 -10.49 4.06
N LYS A 103 14.32 -9.91 5.11
CA LYS A 103 14.77 -10.10 6.49
C LYS A 103 14.17 -11.34 7.18
N GLY A 104 13.38 -12.15 6.47
CA GLY A 104 12.72 -13.33 7.05
C GLY A 104 11.71 -13.00 8.15
N MET A 105 11.22 -11.76 8.22
CA MET A 105 10.22 -11.34 9.20
C MET A 105 8.82 -11.82 8.83
N VAL A 106 8.61 -12.11 7.54
CA VAL A 106 7.37 -12.58 6.94
C VAL A 106 7.68 -13.62 5.88
N ASP A 107 6.88 -14.68 5.84
CA ASP A 107 6.96 -15.71 4.80
C ASP A 107 6.47 -15.14 3.46
N LYS A 108 7.31 -15.27 2.43
CA LYS A 108 7.03 -14.78 1.08
C LYS A 108 5.78 -15.43 0.50
N SER A 109 5.67 -16.76 0.60
CA SER A 109 4.55 -17.51 0.03
C SER A 109 3.22 -17.19 0.71
N ALA A 110 3.21 -16.94 2.03
CA ALA A 110 2.05 -16.48 2.76
C ALA A 110 1.61 -15.09 2.30
N MET A 111 2.56 -14.17 2.08
CA MET A 111 2.25 -12.84 1.55
C MET A 111 1.72 -12.89 0.12
N GLU A 112 2.34 -13.69 -0.75
CA GLU A 112 1.91 -13.84 -2.15
C GLU A 112 0.47 -14.32 -2.28
N LYS A 113 0.04 -15.25 -1.42
CA LYS A 113 -1.34 -15.78 -1.41
C LYS A 113 -2.39 -14.71 -1.11
N GLU A 114 -2.03 -13.70 -0.32
CA GLU A 114 -2.95 -12.63 0.08
C GLU A 114 -2.99 -11.46 -0.91
N LEU A 115 -1.98 -11.31 -1.79
CA LEU A 115 -1.86 -10.16 -2.69
C LEU A 115 -3.08 -9.97 -3.62
N PRO A 116 -3.60 -11.00 -4.32
CA PRO A 116 -4.75 -10.80 -5.22
C PRO A 116 -5.98 -10.26 -4.49
N ALA A 117 -6.34 -10.90 -3.37
CA ALA A 117 -7.48 -10.49 -2.56
C ALA A 117 -7.26 -9.10 -1.90
N GLY A 118 -6.02 -8.81 -1.51
CA GLY A 118 -5.62 -7.53 -0.96
C GLY A 118 -5.74 -6.38 -1.95
N MET A 119 -5.30 -6.58 -3.20
CA MET A 119 -5.39 -5.56 -4.24
C MET A 119 -6.83 -5.34 -4.72
N GLU A 120 -7.65 -6.40 -4.80
CA GLU A 120 -9.09 -6.24 -5.08
C GLU A 120 -9.79 -5.43 -3.99
N LEU A 121 -9.54 -5.75 -2.72
CA LEU A 121 -10.06 -4.98 -1.59
C LEU A 121 -9.62 -3.52 -1.67
N PHE A 122 -8.34 -3.29 -1.94
CA PHE A 122 -7.78 -1.97 -2.04
C PHE A 122 -8.50 -1.11 -3.10
N VAL A 123 -8.66 -1.66 -4.30
CA VAL A 123 -9.36 -0.96 -5.38
C VAL A 123 -10.80 -0.65 -4.97
N ASP A 124 -11.49 -1.59 -4.34
CA ASP A 124 -12.86 -1.41 -3.88
C ASP A 124 -12.99 -0.30 -2.82
N GLU A 125 -12.10 -0.28 -1.83
CA GLU A 125 -12.10 0.72 -0.75
C GLU A 125 -11.86 2.14 -1.27
N VAL A 126 -10.90 2.32 -2.21
CA VAL A 126 -10.64 3.64 -2.80
C VAL A 126 -11.81 4.10 -3.67
N VAL A 127 -12.34 3.21 -4.51
CA VAL A 127 -13.50 3.52 -5.36
C VAL A 127 -14.68 3.96 -4.50
N ASP A 128 -14.97 3.23 -3.43
CA ASP A 128 -16.08 3.55 -2.53
C ASP A 128 -15.81 4.81 -1.71
N PHE A 129 -14.57 5.04 -1.28
CA PHE A 129 -14.18 6.26 -0.57
C PHE A 129 -14.38 7.51 -1.43
N PHE A 130 -13.89 7.52 -2.68
CA PHE A 130 -14.06 8.68 -3.56
C PHE A 130 -15.53 8.93 -3.90
N LYS A 131 -16.32 7.88 -4.17
CA LYS A 131 -17.76 8.04 -4.40
C LYS A 131 -18.53 8.64 -3.21
N ARG A 132 -18.07 8.42 -1.98
CA ARG A 132 -18.75 8.89 -0.77
C ARG A 132 -18.25 10.24 -0.27
N TYR A 133 -16.94 10.48 -0.35
CA TYR A 133 -16.30 11.58 0.37
C TYR A 133 -15.51 12.54 -0.53
N MET A 134 -15.12 12.13 -1.74
CA MET A 134 -14.31 12.95 -2.66
C MET A 134 -14.80 12.79 -4.10
N THR A 135 -16.08 13.13 -4.33
CA THR A 135 -16.79 12.86 -5.58
C THR A 135 -16.24 13.61 -6.79
N ASN A 136 -15.38 14.61 -6.56
CA ASN A 136 -14.66 15.33 -7.59
C ASN A 136 -13.50 14.54 -8.21
N ILE A 137 -13.03 13.46 -7.55
CA ILE A 137 -11.95 12.61 -8.05
C ILE A 137 -12.57 11.42 -8.79
N ASN A 138 -12.21 11.26 -10.07
CA ASN A 138 -12.60 10.07 -10.83
C ASN A 138 -11.71 8.88 -10.42
N PRO A 139 -12.25 7.79 -9.88
CA PRO A 139 -11.45 6.63 -9.47
C PRO A 139 -10.67 6.00 -10.63
N ALA A 140 -11.22 6.02 -11.85
CA ALA A 140 -10.55 5.46 -13.01
C ALA A 140 -9.27 6.23 -13.35
N GLU A 141 -9.37 7.56 -13.34
CA GLU A 141 -8.23 8.44 -13.56
C GLU A 141 -7.19 8.29 -12.45
N PHE A 142 -7.63 8.21 -11.20
CA PHE A 142 -6.74 7.99 -10.06
C PHE A 142 -5.92 6.71 -10.23
N PHE A 143 -6.58 5.58 -10.54
CA PHE A 143 -5.89 4.30 -10.70
C PHE A 143 -4.99 4.28 -11.93
N TYR A 144 -5.38 4.92 -13.04
CA TYR A 144 -4.50 5.10 -14.19
C TYR A 144 -3.22 5.84 -13.80
N LYS A 145 -3.34 6.98 -13.11
CA LYS A 145 -2.16 7.73 -12.62
C LYS A 145 -1.31 6.89 -11.66
N LEU A 146 -1.94 6.11 -10.78
CA LEU A 146 -1.25 5.26 -9.80
C LEU A 146 -0.44 4.12 -10.47
N ILE A 147 -1.03 3.35 -11.38
CA ILE A 147 -0.33 2.20 -11.99
C ILE A 147 0.81 2.62 -12.92
N TYR A 148 0.74 3.84 -13.46
CA TYR A 148 1.78 4.43 -14.31
C TYR A 148 2.70 5.41 -13.55
N ASP A 149 2.57 5.52 -12.22
CA ASP A 149 3.46 6.33 -11.39
C ASP A 149 4.87 5.71 -11.39
N SER A 150 5.92 6.53 -11.51
CA SER A 150 7.31 6.05 -11.57
C SER A 150 7.74 5.23 -10.35
N ASP A 151 7.18 5.51 -9.17
CA ASP A 151 7.50 4.78 -7.94
C ASP A 151 6.74 3.44 -7.83
N VAL A 152 5.70 3.25 -8.65
CA VAL A 152 4.77 2.12 -8.58
C VAL A 152 4.89 1.20 -9.79
N GLN A 153 5.07 1.76 -10.98
CA GLN A 153 5.18 1.04 -12.23
C GLN A 153 6.43 0.15 -12.26
N ILE A 154 6.25 -1.12 -12.62
CA ILE A 154 7.34 -2.01 -12.99
C ILE A 154 7.22 -2.29 -14.49
N PRO A 155 8.07 -1.67 -15.33
CA PRO A 155 8.03 -1.89 -16.77
C PRO A 155 8.28 -3.35 -17.16
N LEU A 156 7.45 -3.88 -18.05
CA LEU A 156 7.57 -5.26 -18.54
C LEU A 156 8.95 -5.54 -19.15
N LEU A 157 9.54 -4.55 -19.82
CA LEU A 157 10.89 -4.67 -20.39
C LEU A 157 11.94 -5.01 -19.33
N ILE A 158 11.84 -4.43 -18.12
CA ILE A 158 12.77 -4.73 -17.02
C ILE A 158 12.62 -6.19 -16.59
N VAL A 159 11.39 -6.68 -16.48
CA VAL A 159 11.09 -8.09 -16.14
C VAL A 159 11.53 -9.05 -17.24
N MET A 160 11.46 -8.63 -18.52
CA MET A 160 11.96 -9.43 -19.65
C MET A 160 13.49 -9.53 -19.66
N ILE A 161 14.18 -8.45 -19.28
CA ILE A 161 15.65 -8.41 -19.20
C ILE A 161 16.16 -9.16 -17.97
N ASN A 162 15.37 -9.23 -16.90
CA ASN A 162 15.69 -9.93 -15.66
C ASN A 162 14.55 -10.87 -15.23
N PRO A 163 14.41 -12.06 -15.85
CA PRO A 163 13.29 -12.96 -15.65
C PRO A 163 13.10 -13.42 -14.20
N GLU A 164 14.18 -13.48 -13.42
CA GLU A 164 14.17 -13.83 -12.00
C GLU A 164 13.27 -12.87 -11.17
N MET A 165 13.12 -11.62 -11.63
CA MET A 165 12.27 -10.62 -10.97
C MET A 165 10.78 -10.99 -10.99
N LYS A 166 10.34 -11.90 -11.87
CA LYS A 166 8.93 -12.37 -11.87
C LYS A 166 8.54 -12.95 -10.52
N ASP A 167 9.49 -13.51 -9.79
CA ASP A 167 9.26 -14.03 -8.46
C ASP A 167 9.37 -12.99 -7.35
N ASP A 168 9.78 -11.74 -7.63
CA ASP A 168 9.86 -10.71 -6.60
C ASP A 168 8.46 -10.32 -6.10
N ILE A 169 8.35 -10.21 -4.77
CA ILE A 169 7.09 -9.88 -4.09
C ILE A 169 6.51 -8.54 -4.59
N VAL A 170 7.36 -7.59 -4.96
CA VAL A 170 6.97 -6.28 -5.47
C VAL A 170 6.42 -6.36 -6.89
N VAL A 171 6.93 -7.29 -7.72
CA VAL A 171 6.40 -7.56 -9.07
C VAL A 171 5.02 -8.19 -8.96
N LYS A 172 4.89 -9.22 -8.12
CA LYS A 172 3.60 -9.88 -7.85
C LYS A 172 2.56 -8.91 -7.30
N ALA A 173 2.97 -7.98 -6.42
CA ALA A 173 2.08 -6.95 -5.88
C ALA A 173 1.60 -5.98 -6.97
N TYR A 174 2.50 -5.52 -7.84
CA TYR A 174 2.17 -4.65 -8.96
C TYR A 174 1.26 -5.34 -9.99
N GLU A 175 1.55 -6.59 -10.35
CA GLU A 175 0.69 -7.39 -11.26
C GLU A 175 -0.70 -7.61 -10.66
N SER A 176 -0.78 -7.92 -9.37
CA SER A 176 -2.07 -8.05 -8.66
C SER A 176 -2.85 -6.74 -8.65
N LEU A 177 -2.18 -5.60 -8.46
CA LEU A 177 -2.80 -4.27 -8.52
C LEU A 177 -3.35 -3.98 -9.90
N ARG A 178 -2.56 -4.21 -10.95
CA ARG A 178 -3.01 -4.02 -12.33
C ARG A 178 -4.23 -4.87 -12.66
N ALA A 179 -4.19 -6.16 -12.35
CA ALA A 179 -5.31 -7.06 -12.58
C ALA A 179 -6.58 -6.61 -11.84
N ALA A 180 -6.45 -6.14 -10.59
CA ALA A 180 -7.57 -5.61 -9.81
C ALA A 180 -8.17 -4.33 -10.44
N VAL A 181 -7.31 -3.42 -10.91
CA VAL A 181 -7.72 -2.19 -11.59
C VAL A 181 -8.43 -2.52 -12.91
N GLU A 182 -7.84 -3.33 -13.78
CA GLU A 182 -8.41 -3.74 -15.07
C GLU A 182 -9.80 -4.39 -14.86
N LYS A 183 -9.94 -5.27 -13.85
CA LYS A 183 -11.21 -5.91 -13.51
C LYS A 183 -12.31 -4.93 -13.07
N LYS A 184 -11.97 -3.86 -12.35
CA LYS A 184 -12.94 -2.98 -11.68
C LYS A 184 -13.23 -1.68 -12.44
N VAL A 185 -12.20 -1.12 -13.08
CA VAL A 185 -12.19 0.21 -13.65
C VAL A 185 -12.45 0.19 -15.15
N GLU A 186 -11.87 -0.77 -15.89
CA GLU A 186 -12.01 -0.83 -17.35
C GLU A 186 -13.36 -1.39 -17.81
N LYS A 187 -14.07 -2.16 -16.97
CA LYS A 187 -15.43 -2.66 -17.26
C LYS A 187 -16.54 -1.59 -17.22
N LYS A 188 -16.20 -0.30 -17.10
CA LYS A 188 -17.16 0.82 -17.06
C LYS A 188 -16.93 1.89 -18.13
N GLY A 189 -16.13 1.58 -19.17
CA GLY A 189 -16.02 2.35 -20.40
C GLY A 189 -17.02 1.87 -21.44
#